data_AF-A0A7Y2KJA1-F1
#
_entry.id   AF-A0A7Y2KJA1-F1
#
_cell.length_a   1.000
_cell.length_b   1.000
_cell.length_c   1.000
_cell.angle_alpha   90.00
_cell.angle_beta   90.00
_cell.angle_gamma   90.00
#
_symmetry.space_group_name_H-M   'P 1'
#
loop_
_entity.id
_entity.type
_entity.pdbx_description
1 polymer ?
#
loop_
_entity_poly.entity_id
_entity_poly.type
_entity_poly.pdbx_seq_one_letter_code
_entity_poly.pdbx_strand_id
1 'polypeptide(L)' 'MLSIHDLLSAMYEKGASDLHITTGVPPTIRIDGRLLPLPSEPLSPQDTKRICYSILTEAQKQRFEEDWELDL' A
#
# COMPACT_ATOMS: atom_id res chain seq x y z
N MET A 1 7.71 -12.56 -2.20
CA MET A 1 7.76 -11.23 -1.53
C MET A 1 6.60 -10.43 -2.09
N LEU A 2 5.75 -9.84 -1.24
CA LEU A 2 4.51 -9.18 -1.66
C LEU A 2 4.84 -7.89 -2.45
N SER A 3 4.33 -7.74 -3.68
CA SER A 3 4.53 -6.54 -4.49
C SER A 3 3.27 -5.65 -4.51
N ILE A 4 3.43 -4.36 -4.84
CA ILE A 4 2.28 -3.46 -5.04
C ILE A 4 1.36 -3.95 -6.15
N HIS A 5 1.92 -4.55 -7.20
CA HIS A 5 1.17 -5.08 -8.33
C HIS A 5 0.23 -6.22 -7.90
N ASP A 6 0.71 -7.15 -7.07
CA ASP A 6 -0.10 -8.25 -6.54
C ASP A 6 -1.24 -7.72 -5.66
N LEU A 7 -0.95 -6.69 -4.85
CA LEU A 7 -1.93 -6.06 -3.97
C LEU A 7 -3.03 -5.34 -4.74
N LEU A 8 -2.66 -4.57 -5.76
CA LEU A 8 -3.61 -3.87 -6.63
C LEU A 8 -4.43 -4.86 -7.47
N SER A 9 -3.81 -5.96 -7.92
CA SER A 9 -4.53 -7.03 -8.63
C SER A 9 -5.57 -7.68 -7.72
N ALA A 10 -5.20 -8.02 -6.48
CA ALA A 10 -6.12 -8.56 -5.49
C ALA A 10 -7.24 -7.58 -5.13
N MET A 11 -6.95 -6.27 -5.08
CA MET A 11 -7.95 -5.22 -4.86
C MET A 11 -8.97 -5.20 -6.00
N TYR A 12 -8.51 -5.25 -7.24
CA TYR A 12 -9.36 -5.29 -8.43
C TYR A 12 -10.24 -6.54 -8.47
N GLU A 13 -9.66 -7.73 -8.28
CA GLU A 13 -10.38 -9.01 -8.28
C GLU A 13 -11.48 -9.07 -7.20
N LYS A 14 -11.25 -8.42 -6.05
CA LYS A 14 -12.18 -8.41 -4.92
C LYS A 14 -13.18 -7.25 -4.97
N GLY A 15 -13.10 -6.36 -5.96
CA GLY A 15 -13.98 -5.19 -6.06
C GLY A 15 -13.79 -4.18 -4.92
N ALA A 16 -12.56 -4.06 -4.40
CA ALA A 16 -12.25 -3.12 -3.32
C ALA A 16 -12.07 -1.69 -3.83
N SER A 17 -12.48 -0.71 -3.01
CA SER A 17 -12.34 0.73 -3.30
C SER A 17 -10.97 1.29 -2.93
N ASP A 18 -10.38 0.78 -1.83
CA ASP A 18 -9.15 1.32 -1.26
C ASP A 18 -8.20 0.20 -0.85
N LEU A 19 -6.90 0.47 -0.95
CA LEU A 19 -5.81 -0.32 -0.38
C LEU A 19 -5.09 0.50 0.69
N HIS A 20 -5.09 0.00 1.92
CA HIS A 20 -4.40 0.58 3.06
C HIS A 20 -3.10 -0.20 3.35
N ILE A 21 -1.99 0.53 3.39
CA ILE A 21 -0.65 0.03 3.69
C ILE A 21 -0.11 0.77 4.92
N THR A 22 0.14 0.05 6.01
CA THR A 22 0.71 0.62 7.23
C THR A 22 1.45 -0.46 8.04
N THR A 23 2.33 -0.03 8.94
CA THR A 23 3.21 -0.93 9.71
C THR A 23 2.45 -1.66 10.82
N GLY A 24 2.89 -2.89 11.13
CA GLY A 24 2.38 -3.66 12.28
C GLY A 24 1.05 -4.38 12.01
N VAL A 25 0.49 -4.26 10.80
CA VAL A 25 -0.72 -4.97 10.36
C VAL A 25 -0.56 -5.47 8.92
N PRO A 26 -1.32 -6.48 8.49
CA PRO A 26 -1.37 -6.87 7.08
C PRO A 26 -1.93 -5.75 6.18
N PRO A 27 -1.62 -5.73 4.88
CA PRO A 27 -2.31 -4.90 3.90
C PRO A 27 -3.82 -5.09 4.02
N THR A 28 -4.56 -4.00 4.03
CA THR A 28 -6.01 -4.03 4.28
C THR A 28 -6.72 -3.39 3.11
N ILE A 29 -7.75 -4.05 2.59
CA ILE A 29 -8.57 -3.50 1.51
C ILE A 29 -9.93 -3.07 2.06
N ARG A 30 -10.55 -2.09 1.41
CA ARG A 30 -11.92 -1.68 1.72
C ARG A 30 -12.90 -2.25 0.69
N ILE A 31 -13.88 -3.03 1.14
CA ILE A 31 -14.98 -3.54 0.29
C ILE A 31 -16.29 -3.12 0.96
N ASP A 32 -17.17 -2.43 0.21
CA ASP A 32 -18.48 -1.94 0.70
C ASP A 32 -18.38 -1.22 2.07
N GLY A 33 -17.36 -0.37 2.21
CA GLY A 33 -17.11 0.42 3.42
C GLY A 33 -16.40 -0.34 4.55
N ARG A 34 -16.23 -1.66 4.46
CA ARG A 34 -15.60 -2.49 5.49
C ARG A 34 -14.12 -2.74 5.19
N LEU A 35 -13.29 -2.62 6.23
CA LEU A 35 -11.86 -2.93 6.16
C LEU A 35 -11.65 -4.44 6.36
N LEU A 36 -10.98 -5.06 5.41
CA LEU A 36 -10.67 -6.49 5.40
C LEU A 36 -9.16 -6.71 5.20
N PRO A 37 -8.44 -7.28 6.18
CA PRO A 37 -7.03 -7.58 6.03
C PRO A 37 -6.84 -8.71 5.00
N LEU A 38 -5.84 -8.56 4.13
CA LEU A 38 -5.40 -9.62 3.24
C LEU A 38 -4.60 -10.69 4.01
N PRO A 39 -4.61 -11.95 3.57
CA PRO A 39 -3.88 -13.02 4.22
C PRO A 39 -2.37 -12.89 3.97
N SER A 40 -1.69 -12.10 4.79
CA SER A 40 -0.24 -11.96 4.82
C SER A 40 0.26 -11.69 6.23
N GLU A 41 1.57 -11.75 6.41
CA GLU A 41 2.21 -11.27 7.63
C GLU A 41 2.02 -9.75 7.80
N PRO A 42 2.07 -9.23 9.04
CA PRO A 42 2.14 -7.80 9.30
C PRO A 42 3.32 -7.14 8.60
N LEU A 43 3.10 -5.94 8.06
CA LEU A 43 4.15 -5.22 7.34
C LEU A 43 5.16 -4.56 8.30
N SER A 44 6.45 -4.73 8.03
CA SER A 44 7.50 -3.94 8.67
C SER A 44 7.60 -2.53 8.07
N PRO A 45 8.28 -1.58 8.74
CA PRO A 45 8.61 -0.27 8.15
C PRO A 45 9.38 -0.37 6.83
N GLN A 46 10.24 -1.38 6.67
CA GLN A 46 10.95 -1.62 5.42
C GLN A 46 10.01 -2.09 4.31
N ASP A 47 9.00 -2.90 4.65
CA ASP A 47 8.02 -3.38 3.68
C ASP A 47 7.13 -2.26 3.18
N THR A 48 6.58 -1.43 4.08
CA THR A 48 5.72 -0.31 3.69
C THR A 48 6.48 0.68 2.79
N LYS A 49 7.71 1.06 3.16
CA LYS A 49 8.55 1.94 2.33
C LYS A 49 8.79 1.32 0.95
N ARG A 50 9.19 0.05 0.89
CA ARG A 50 9.45 -0.66 -0.38
C ARG A 50 8.21 -0.71 -1.27
N ILE A 51 7.05 -1.04 -0.70
CA ILE A 51 5.78 -1.12 -1.43
C ILE A 51 5.40 0.26 -1.99
N CYS A 52 5.34 1.29 -1.15
CA CYS A 52 4.97 2.64 -1.58
C CYS A 52 5.96 3.21 -2.60
N TYR A 53 7.27 3.04 -2.39
CA TYR A 53 8.30 3.62 -3.28
C TYR A 53 8.37 2.93 -4.65
N SER A 54 7.80 1.73 -4.78
CA SER A 54 7.82 0.99 -6.05
C SER A 54 6.96 1.61 -7.15
N ILE A 55 6.02 2.50 -6.79
CA ILE A 55 5.16 3.23 -7.74
C ILE A 55 5.55 4.71 -7.91
N LEU A 56 6.52 5.19 -7.12
CA LEU A 56 6.94 6.59 -7.15
C LEU A 56 8.15 6.78 -8.07
N THR A 57 8.13 7.86 -8.83
CA THR A 57 9.33 8.40 -9.50
C THR A 57 10.31 8.99 -8.48
N GLU A 58 11.58 9.18 -8.87
CA GLU A 58 12.58 9.79 -7.97
C GLU A 58 12.18 11.19 -7.48
N ALA A 59 11.59 12.02 -8.36
CA ALA A 59 11.10 13.35 -7.98
C ALA A 59 9.95 13.28 -6.97
N GLN A 60 9.04 12.30 -7.11
CA GLN A 60 7.97 12.06 -6.15
C GLN A 60 8.48 11.54 -4.81
N LYS A 61 9.49 10.65 -4.80
CA LYS A 61 10.15 10.20 -3.57
C LYS A 61 10.78 11.37 -2.82
N GLN A 62 11.51 12.23 -3.53
CA GLN A 62 12.14 13.40 -2.93
C GLN A 62 11.09 14.32 -2.31
N ARG A 63 10.03 14.67 -3.05
CA ARG A 63 8.94 15.50 -2.53
C ARG A 63 8.28 14.88 -1.30
N PHE A 64 8.02 13.57 -1.33
CA PHE A 64 7.45 12.86 -0.18
C PHE A 64 8.38 12.88 1.05
N GLU A 65 9.70 12.77 0.86
CA GLU A 65 10.67 12.83 1.96
C GLU A 65 10.87 14.25 2.51
N GLU A 66 10.65 15.28 1.70
CA GLU A 66 10.71 16.69 2.11
C GLU A 66 9.44 17.13 2.84
N ASP A 67 8.28 16.85 2.24
CA ASP A 67 6.98 17.37 2.69
C ASP A 67 6.25 16.43 3.65
N TRP A 68 6.68 15.16 3.74
CA TRP A 68 6.00 14.07 4.48
C TRP A 68 4.60 13.73 3.97
N GLU A 69 4.21 14.28 2.82
CA GLU A 69 2.95 14.05 2.14
C GLU A 69 3.14 14.05 0.61
N LEU A 70 2.31 13.28 -0.09
CA LEU A 70 2.31 13.24 -1.55
C LEU A 70 0.93 12.80 -2.04
N ASP A 71 0.38 13.58 -2.96
CA ASP A 71 -0.79 13.21 -3.77
C ASP A 71 -0.36 13.19 -5.24
N LEU A 72 -0.88 12.22 -6.00
CA LEU A 72 -0.42 11.84 -7.34
C LEU A 72 -1.33 12.36 -8.46
#